data_AF-A0AAU4E829-F1
#
_entry.id   AF-A0AAU4E829-F1
#
_cell.length_a   1.000
_cell.length_b   1.000
_cell.length_c   1.000
_cell.angle_alpha   90.00
_cell.angle_beta   90.00
_cell.angle_gamma   90.00
#
_symmetry.space_group_name_H-M   'P 1'
#
loop_
_entity.id
_entity.type
_entity.pdbx_description
1 polymer ?
#
loop_
_entity_poly.entity_id
_entity_poly.type
_entity_poly.pdbx_seq_one_letter_code
_entity_poly.pdbx_strand_id
1 'polypeptide(L)'
;MVTLPLDFVIPDGWTAVDPGDSGAVFVAVHEAPAGEFVPNITVSVQQRPDAKSIDDIAAEAVERLSLTSAGLDVLSHRDVGAPAAPGVMQLLRLRTGEGTELIQTQVHLTVPGATPEQRLVLELACTAAPATARALSPGFQRFVGSVHVRQHEGKTR
;
A
#
# COMPACT_ATOMS: atom_id res chain seq x y z
N MET A 1 -9.13 -8.85 -14.23
CA MET A 1 -8.35 -7.65 -13.87
C MET A 1 -9.33 -6.51 -13.64
N VAL A 2 -9.42 -6.00 -12.41
CA VAL A 2 -10.28 -4.84 -12.10
C VAL A 2 -9.46 -3.59 -12.39
N THR A 3 -9.97 -2.70 -13.24
CA THR A 3 -9.36 -1.40 -13.49
C THR A 3 -10.14 -0.34 -12.72
N LEU A 4 -9.48 0.32 -11.78
CA LEU A 4 -10.06 1.42 -11.02
C LEU A 4 -9.39 2.73 -11.49
N PRO A 5 -10.16 3.75 -11.89
CA PRO A 5 -9.57 5.05 -12.22
C PRO A 5 -9.10 5.72 -10.92
N LEU A 6 -7.84 5.50 -10.59
CA LEU A 6 -7.16 6.05 -9.42
C LEU A 6 -6.45 7.35 -9.81
N ASP A 7 -6.64 8.38 -9.01
CA ASP A 7 -5.85 9.61 -9.07
C ASP A 7 -5.09 9.79 -7.76
N PHE A 8 -3.85 10.25 -7.89
CA PHE A 8 -2.97 10.57 -6.78
C PHE A 8 -1.84 11.49 -7.26
N VAL A 9 -1.17 12.14 -6.30
CA VAL A 9 -0.01 12.98 -6.56
C VAL A 9 1.25 12.22 -6.17
N ILE A 10 2.11 11.90 -7.14
CA ILE A 10 3.41 11.28 -6.88
C ILE A 10 4.25 12.26 -6.03
N PRO A 11 4.84 11.83 -4.90
CA PRO A 11 5.63 12.74 -4.08
C PRO A 11 6.90 13.20 -4.79
N ASP A 12 7.39 14.39 -4.42
CA ASP A 12 8.65 14.92 -4.93
C ASP A 12 9.81 13.94 -4.71
N GLY A 13 10.69 13.81 -5.70
CA GLY A 13 11.85 12.90 -5.65
C GLY A 13 11.53 11.44 -6.00
N TRP A 14 10.27 11.11 -6.31
CA TRP A 14 9.88 9.77 -6.76
C TRP A 14 9.72 9.71 -8.27
N THR A 15 10.15 8.60 -8.86
CA THR A 15 10.00 8.32 -10.28
C THR A 15 9.12 7.09 -10.47
N ALA A 16 8.04 7.23 -11.23
CA ALA A 16 7.19 6.11 -11.60
C ALA A 16 7.94 5.16 -12.54
N VAL A 17 7.80 3.86 -12.30
CA VAL A 17 8.40 2.79 -13.12
C VAL A 17 7.33 1.78 -13.51
N ASP A 18 7.63 0.94 -14.49
CA ASP A 18 6.75 -0.17 -14.90
C ASP A 18 6.57 -1.15 -13.72
N PRO A 19 5.32 -1.43 -13.27
CA PRO A 19 5.05 -2.40 -12.21
C PRO A 19 5.47 -3.85 -12.54
N GLY A 20 5.58 -4.20 -13.83
CA GLY A 20 5.89 -5.56 -14.27
C GLY A 20 4.95 -6.61 -13.66
N ASP A 21 5.51 -7.75 -13.25
CA ASP A 21 4.76 -8.88 -12.67
C ASP A 21 4.58 -8.79 -11.15
N SER A 22 4.80 -7.62 -10.53
CA SER A 22 4.70 -7.44 -9.08
C SER A 22 3.28 -7.60 -8.51
N GLY A 23 2.27 -7.57 -9.37
CA GLY A 23 0.85 -7.51 -8.97
C GLY A 23 0.38 -6.13 -8.51
N ALA A 24 1.29 -5.14 -8.45
CA ALA A 24 0.94 -3.74 -8.23
C ALA A 24 0.37 -3.11 -9.50
N VAL A 25 -0.56 -2.16 -9.34
CA VAL A 25 -1.05 -1.32 -10.43
C VAL A 25 -0.20 -0.06 -10.62
N PHE A 26 0.63 0.28 -9.64
CA PHE A 26 1.57 1.39 -9.70
C PHE A 26 2.80 1.09 -8.85
N VAL A 27 3.98 1.45 -9.37
CA VAL A 27 5.24 1.41 -8.64
C VAL A 27 5.98 2.74 -8.87
N ALA A 28 6.52 3.31 -7.80
CA ALA A 28 7.48 4.40 -7.88
C ALA A 28 8.70 4.09 -7.04
N VAL A 29 9.86 4.59 -7.48
CA VAL A 29 11.13 4.44 -6.76
C VAL A 29 11.70 5.81 -6.40
N HIS A 30 12.44 5.84 -5.29
CA HIS A 30 13.23 6.99 -4.89
C HIS A 30 14.72 6.68 -5.12
N GLU A 31 15.52 7.70 -5.41
CA GLU A 31 16.97 7.52 -5.54
C GLU A 31 17.58 6.93 -4.26
N ALA A 32 18.56 6.04 -4.45
CA ALA A 32 19.37 5.45 -3.39
C ALA A 32 20.82 5.31 -3.85
N PRO A 33 21.79 5.38 -2.92
CA PRO A 33 23.18 5.05 -3.23
C PRO A 33 23.35 3.64 -3.81
N ALA A 34 24.39 3.44 -4.62
CA ALA A 34 24.68 2.14 -5.20
C ALA A 34 24.95 1.08 -4.11
N GLY A 35 24.26 -0.06 -4.21
CA GLY A 35 24.37 -1.16 -3.23
C GLY A 35 23.42 -1.04 -2.04
N GLU A 36 22.67 0.05 -1.91
CA GLU A 36 21.61 0.18 -0.92
C GLU A 36 20.26 -0.29 -1.48
N PHE A 37 19.33 -0.59 -0.57
CA PHE A 37 17.95 -0.88 -0.96
C PHE A 37 17.31 0.37 -1.59
N VAL A 38 16.77 0.21 -2.79
CA VAL A 38 16.05 1.28 -3.50
C VAL A 38 14.66 1.44 -2.87
N PRO A 39 14.35 2.57 -2.20
CA PRO A 39 13.03 2.80 -1.65
C PRO A 39 11.97 2.74 -2.74
N ASN A 40 10.86 2.09 -2.45
CA ASN A 40 9.76 1.95 -3.39
C ASN A 40 8.41 2.24 -2.73
N ILE A 41 7.49 2.78 -3.53
CA ILE A 41 6.06 2.85 -3.25
C ILE A 41 5.37 1.88 -4.20
N THR A 42 4.47 1.08 -3.67
CA THR A 42 3.54 0.27 -4.48
C THR A 42 2.11 0.65 -4.18
N VAL A 43 1.25 0.54 -5.19
CA VAL A 43 -0.20 0.56 -5.05
C VAL A 43 -0.75 -0.70 -5.69
N SER A 44 -1.55 -1.45 -4.95
CA SER A 44 -2.20 -2.68 -5.40
C SER A 44 -3.70 -2.57 -5.17
N VAL A 45 -4.49 -3.25 -6.02
CA VAL A 45 -5.95 -3.28 -5.91
C VAL A 45 -6.42 -4.71 -5.84
N GLN A 46 -7.24 -5.03 -4.85
CA GLN A 46 -7.84 -6.34 -4.69
C GLN A 46 -9.36 -6.23 -4.59
N GLN A 47 -10.08 -7.07 -5.33
CA GLN A 47 -11.50 -7.26 -5.10
C GLN A 47 -11.68 -8.19 -3.90
N ARG A 48 -12.51 -7.79 -2.93
CA ARG A 48 -12.73 -8.54 -1.69
C ARG A 48 -14.21 -8.88 -1.52
N PRO A 49 -14.70 -9.94 -2.21
CA PRO A 49 -16.10 -10.35 -2.10
C PRO A 49 -16.43 -11.02 -0.75
N ASP A 50 -15.40 -11.32 0.05
CA ASP A 50 -15.54 -11.88 1.38
C ASP A 50 -16.00 -10.83 2.41
N ALA A 51 -16.55 -11.31 3.53
CA ALA A 51 -16.99 -10.48 4.64
C ALA A 51 -15.86 -10.12 5.63
N LYS A 52 -14.58 -10.30 5.23
CA LYS A 52 -13.43 -10.03 6.11
C LYS A 52 -13.31 -8.54 6.41
N SER A 53 -13.05 -8.22 7.67
CA SER A 53 -12.80 -6.84 8.07
C SER A 53 -11.50 -6.31 7.44
N ILE A 54 -11.31 -4.98 7.44
CA ILE A 54 -10.07 -4.39 6.93
C ILE A 54 -8.85 -4.81 7.78
N ASP A 55 -9.06 -5.05 9.08
CA ASP A 55 -8.06 -5.61 9.99
C ASP A 55 -7.66 -7.04 9.62
N ASP A 56 -8.63 -7.90 9.32
CA ASP A 56 -8.35 -9.27 8.86
C ASP A 56 -7.54 -9.26 7.56
N ILE A 57 -7.85 -8.34 6.65
CA ILE A 57 -7.14 -8.18 5.37
C ILE A 57 -5.70 -7.71 5.60
N ALA A 58 -5.50 -6.76 6.52
CA ALA A 58 -4.18 -6.29 6.90
C ALA A 58 -3.36 -7.39 7.57
N ALA A 59 -3.97 -8.21 8.42
CA ALA A 59 -3.35 -9.39 9.03
C ALA A 59 -2.93 -10.44 7.98
N GLU A 60 -3.79 -10.72 6.99
CA GLU A 60 -3.42 -11.60 5.88
C GLU A 60 -2.23 -11.07 5.06
N ALA A 61 -2.14 -9.75 4.87
CA ALA A 61 -1.02 -9.14 4.17
C ALA A 61 0.30 -9.37 4.93
N VAL A 62 0.26 -9.21 6.26
CA VAL A 62 1.37 -9.55 7.15
C VAL A 62 1.73 -11.03 7.07
N GLU A 63 0.75 -11.93 7.12
CA GLU A 63 0.97 -13.37 6.98
C GLU A 63 1.64 -13.70 5.65
N ARG A 64 1.15 -13.17 4.52
CA ARG A 64 1.76 -13.39 3.20
C ARG A 64 3.20 -12.90 3.14
N LEU A 65 3.47 -11.71 3.68
CA LEU A 65 4.83 -11.16 3.72
C LEU A 65 5.76 -12.04 4.55
N SER A 66 5.28 -12.54 5.69
CA SER A 66 6.05 -13.41 6.59
C SER A 66 6.55 -14.69 5.91
N LEU A 67 5.81 -15.22 4.92
CA LEU A 67 6.19 -16.42 4.17
C LEU A 67 7.43 -16.21 3.29
N THR A 68 7.73 -14.96 2.93
CA THR A 68 8.85 -14.60 2.04
C THR A 68 9.98 -13.86 2.73
N SER A 69 9.75 -13.33 3.94
CA SER A 69 10.75 -12.63 4.73
C SER A 69 11.50 -13.58 5.67
N ALA A 70 12.77 -13.29 5.97
CA ALA A 70 13.52 -14.00 7.01
C ALA A 70 13.05 -13.61 8.44
N GLY A 71 12.31 -12.51 8.57
CA GLY A 71 11.70 -12.07 9.81
C GLY A 71 10.78 -10.87 9.58
N LEU A 72 9.70 -10.79 10.37
CA LEU A 72 8.71 -9.73 10.27
C LEU A 72 8.18 -9.39 11.67
N ASP A 73 8.18 -8.11 12.02
CA ASP A 73 7.50 -7.59 13.20
C ASP A 73 6.51 -6.48 12.83
N VAL A 74 5.31 -6.52 13.40
CA VAL A 74 4.36 -5.41 13.35
C VAL A 74 4.72 -4.43 14.48
N LEU A 75 5.27 -3.27 14.13
CA LEU A 75 5.70 -2.26 15.10
C LEU A 75 4.55 -1.37 15.58
N SER A 76 3.60 -1.08 14.70
CA SER A 76 2.41 -0.30 15.04
C SER A 76 1.24 -0.65 14.13
N HIS A 77 0.04 -0.49 14.66
CA HIS A 77 -1.22 -0.66 13.97
C HIS A 77 -2.17 0.47 14.37
N ARG A 78 -2.85 1.08 13.39
CA ARG A 78 -3.80 2.17 13.61
C ARG A 78 -4.94 2.14 12.59
N ASP A 79 -6.16 2.27 13.08
CA ASP A 79 -7.35 2.47 12.26
C ASP A 79 -7.35 3.87 11.64
N VAL A 80 -7.68 3.95 10.35
CA VAL A 80 -7.78 5.19 9.58
C VAL A 80 -9.04 5.18 8.72
N GLY A 81 -9.37 6.30 8.08
CA GLY A 81 -10.57 6.41 7.25
C GLY A 81 -11.85 6.65 8.06
N ALA A 82 -12.99 6.54 7.37
CA ALA A 82 -14.30 6.78 7.95
C ALA A 82 -15.04 5.45 8.18
N PRO A 83 -16.06 5.37 9.06
CA PRO A 83 -16.82 4.14 9.27
C PRO A 83 -17.42 3.53 7.99
N ALA A 84 -17.78 4.37 7.00
CA ALA A 84 -18.30 3.92 5.71
C ALA A 84 -17.22 3.42 4.72
N ALA A 85 -15.95 3.73 4.98
CA ALA A 85 -14.80 3.34 4.18
C ALA A 85 -13.59 3.16 5.12
N PRO A 86 -13.60 2.08 5.93
CA PRO A 86 -12.58 1.89 6.94
C PRO A 86 -11.24 1.55 6.29
N GLY A 87 -10.17 1.97 6.95
CA GLY A 87 -8.80 1.72 6.55
C GLY A 87 -7.94 1.34 7.75
N VAL A 88 -6.78 0.77 7.47
CA VAL A 88 -5.78 0.38 8.46
C VAL A 88 -4.41 0.84 7.98
N MET A 89 -3.63 1.44 8.88
CA MET A 89 -2.22 1.73 8.68
C MET A 89 -1.37 0.87 9.61
N GLN A 90 -0.35 0.23 9.05
CA GLN A 90 0.63 -0.58 9.78
C GLN A 90 2.05 -0.11 9.49
N LEU A 91 2.90 -0.19 10.51
CA LEU A 91 4.34 -0.03 10.36
C LEU A 91 4.99 -1.38 10.63
N LEU A 92 5.67 -1.93 9.65
CA LEU A 92 6.32 -3.22 9.71
C LEU A 92 7.84 -3.06 9.71
N ARG A 93 8.52 -3.92 10.45
CA ARG A 93 9.94 -4.20 10.30
C ARG A 93 10.10 -5.54 9.60
N LEU A 94 10.86 -5.55 8.53
CA LEU A 94 11.12 -6.72 7.69
C LEU A 94 12.63 -7.03 7.73
N ARG A 95 12.97 -8.31 7.64
CA ARG A 95 14.33 -8.78 7.39
C ARG A 95 14.36 -9.58 6.10
N THR A 96 15.21 -9.18 5.16
CA THR A 96 15.41 -9.93 3.91
C THR A 96 16.23 -11.20 4.16
N GLY A 97 16.27 -12.12 3.18
CA GLY A 97 17.09 -13.33 3.27
C GLY A 97 18.59 -13.03 3.44
N GLU A 98 19.06 -11.91 2.90
CA GLU A 98 20.43 -11.40 3.03
C GLU A 98 20.69 -10.70 4.38
N GLY A 99 19.69 -10.60 5.25
CA GLY A 99 19.79 -9.97 6.56
C GLY A 99 19.58 -8.45 6.56
N THR A 100 19.21 -7.85 5.43
CA THR A 100 18.91 -6.41 5.35
C THR A 100 17.64 -6.11 6.12
N GLU A 101 17.70 -5.12 7.02
CA GLU A 101 16.52 -4.63 7.73
C GLU A 101 15.82 -3.54 6.91
N LEU A 102 14.51 -3.67 6.75
CA LEU A 102 13.66 -2.72 6.03
C LEU A 102 12.48 -2.32 6.91
N ILE A 103 12.00 -1.10 6.70
CA ILE A 103 10.75 -0.61 7.26
C ILE A 103 9.76 -0.47 6.11
N GLN A 104 8.57 -1.04 6.31
CA GLN A 104 7.46 -0.90 5.38
C GLN A 104 6.27 -0.25 6.09
N THR A 105 5.82 0.90 5.59
CA THR A 105 4.54 1.48 6.00
C THR A 105 3.48 0.99 5.03
N GLN A 106 2.48 0.24 5.51
CA GLN A 106 1.35 -0.25 4.71
C GLN A 106 0.07 0.49 5.10
N VAL A 107 -0.74 0.82 4.10
CA VAL A 107 -2.08 1.38 4.28
C VAL A 107 -3.05 0.56 3.45
N HIS A 108 -4.05 -0.01 4.10
CA HIS A 108 -5.17 -0.66 3.45
C HIS A 108 -6.39 0.26 3.53
N LEU A 109 -7.02 0.56 2.39
CA LEU A 109 -8.20 1.42 2.32
C LEU A 109 -9.35 0.68 1.65
N THR A 110 -10.51 0.66 2.29
CA THR A 110 -11.74 0.14 1.67
C THR A 110 -12.28 1.14 0.66
N VAL A 111 -12.53 0.68 -0.55
CA VAL A 111 -13.29 1.40 -1.58
C VAL A 111 -14.67 0.73 -1.67
N PRO A 112 -15.75 1.40 -1.22
CA PRO A 112 -17.09 0.85 -1.29
C PRO A 112 -17.50 0.55 -2.74
N GLY A 113 -18.11 -0.62 -2.96
CA GLY A 113 -18.79 -0.96 -4.20
C GLY A 113 -20.28 -0.60 -4.15
N ALA A 114 -21.03 -0.86 -5.22
CA ALA A 114 -22.48 -0.71 -5.21
C ALA A 114 -23.16 -1.77 -4.30
N THR A 115 -22.52 -2.93 -4.15
CA THR A 115 -22.84 -3.94 -3.12
C THR A 115 -21.60 -4.26 -2.27
N PRO A 116 -21.77 -4.84 -1.06
CA PRO A 116 -20.64 -5.23 -0.21
C PRO A 116 -19.64 -6.17 -0.90
N GLU A 117 -20.11 -7.10 -1.74
CA GLU A 117 -19.29 -8.08 -2.46
C GLU A 117 -18.49 -7.45 -3.61
N GLN A 118 -18.84 -6.22 -3.98
CA GLN A 118 -18.16 -5.42 -5.01
C GLN A 118 -17.12 -4.46 -4.41
N ARG A 119 -16.92 -4.48 -3.09
CA ARG A 119 -15.88 -3.65 -2.46
C ARG A 119 -14.50 -4.00 -3.00
N LEU A 120 -13.66 -2.99 -3.10
CA LEU A 120 -12.25 -3.14 -3.38
C LEU A 120 -11.44 -2.74 -2.14
N VAL A 121 -10.23 -3.25 -2.06
CA VAL A 121 -9.22 -2.78 -1.11
C VAL A 121 -8.03 -2.29 -1.90
N LEU A 122 -7.63 -1.05 -1.61
CA LEU A 122 -6.36 -0.49 -2.03
C LEU A 122 -5.32 -0.82 -0.97
N GLU A 123 -4.20 -1.39 -1.39
CA GLU A 123 -3.01 -1.54 -0.55
C GLU A 123 -1.96 -0.57 -1.08
N LEU A 124 -1.52 0.37 -0.23
CA LEU A 124 -0.42 1.28 -0.51
C LEU A 124 0.72 0.92 0.43
N ALA A 125 1.90 0.64 -0.10
CA ALA A 125 3.07 0.33 0.71
C ALA A 125 4.23 1.26 0.34
N CYS A 126 4.98 1.71 1.34
CA CYS A 126 6.27 2.38 1.15
C CYS A 126 7.33 1.60 1.93
N THR A 127 8.34 1.10 1.22
CA THR A 127 9.42 0.27 1.77
C THR A 127 10.75 0.99 1.62
N ALA A 128 11.53 1.07 2.70
CA ALA A 128 12.86 1.68 2.69
C ALA A 128 13.72 1.16 3.85
N ALA A 129 15.02 1.44 3.81
CA ALA A 129 15.89 1.25 4.98
C ALA A 129 15.43 2.13 6.17
N PRO A 130 15.72 1.77 7.44
CA PRO A 130 15.10 2.42 8.61
C PRO A 130 15.27 3.94 8.69
N ALA A 131 16.47 4.46 8.44
CA ALA A 131 16.73 5.91 8.46
C ALA A 131 15.97 6.62 7.33
N THR A 132 15.99 6.05 6.13
CA THR A 132 15.31 6.57 4.94
C THR A 132 13.80 6.54 5.09
N ALA A 133 13.23 5.48 5.68
CA ALA A 133 11.79 5.37 5.93
C ALA A 133 11.29 6.51 6.84
N ARG A 134 12.06 6.86 7.88
CA ARG A 134 11.72 8.00 8.75
C ARG A 134 11.71 9.32 7.99
N ALA A 135 12.66 9.52 7.08
CA ALA A 135 12.74 10.73 6.27
C ALA A 135 11.60 10.82 5.23
N LEU A 136 11.23 9.70 4.62
CA LEU A 136 10.20 9.64 3.56
C LEU A 136 8.76 9.63 4.10
N SER A 137 8.55 9.26 5.37
CA SER A 137 7.23 9.09 5.98
C SER A 137 6.27 10.29 5.77
N PRO A 138 6.67 11.56 5.95
CA PRO A 138 5.77 12.69 5.70
C PRO A 138 5.34 12.81 4.24
N GLY A 139 6.23 12.48 3.29
CA GLY A 139 5.92 12.46 1.86
C GLY A 139 4.92 11.35 1.53
N PHE A 140 5.12 10.16 2.07
CA PHE A 140 4.20 9.04 1.89
C PHE A 140 2.82 9.29 2.52
N GLN A 141 2.74 9.97 3.67
CA GLN A 141 1.46 10.36 4.26
C GLN A 141 0.68 11.34 3.36
N ARG A 142 1.36 12.29 2.71
CA ARG A 142 0.73 13.18 1.72
C ARG A 142 0.27 12.43 0.48
N PHE A 143 1.07 11.47 0.01
CA PHE A 143 0.68 10.57 -1.09
C PHE A 143 -0.63 9.84 -0.77
N VAL A 144 -0.69 9.16 0.38
CA VAL A 144 -1.88 8.43 0.84
C VAL A 144 -3.10 9.35 0.90
N GLY A 145 -2.93 10.56 1.45
CA GLY A 145 -4.02 11.55 1.53
C GLY A 145 -4.45 12.13 0.17
N SER A 146 -3.64 11.97 -0.88
CA SER A 146 -3.99 12.39 -2.25
C SER A 146 -4.76 11.33 -3.03
N VAL A 147 -4.76 10.07 -2.57
CA VAL A 147 -5.35 8.96 -3.32
C VAL A 147 -6.87 9.04 -3.27
N HIS A 148 -7.48 9.10 -4.44
CA HIS A 148 -8.93 9.05 -4.57
C HIS A 148 -9.35 8.24 -5.79
N VAL A 149 -10.47 7.56 -5.63
CA VAL A 149 -11.11 6.79 -6.70
C VAL A 149 -12.01 7.75 -7.46
N ARG A 150 -11.78 7.94 -8.76
CA ARG A 150 -12.75 8.66 -9.59
C ARG A 150 -14.02 7.84 -9.64
N GLN A 151 -15.13 8.44 -9.23
CA GLN A 151 -16.43 7.85 -9.56
C GLN A 151 -16.62 7.98 -11.06
N HIS A 152 -16.78 6.86 -11.75
CA HIS A 152 -17.26 6.91 -13.11
C HIS A 152 -18.72 7.37 -13.02
N GLU A 153 -19.00 8.62 -13.39
CA GLU A 153 -20.37 9.07 -13.59
C GLU A 153 -20.99 8.18 -14.67
N GLY A 154 -21.70 7.15 -14.24
CA GLY A 154 -22.51 6.31 -15.10
C GLY A 154 -23.57 7.21 -15.72
N LYS A 155 -23.39 7.54 -17.00
CA LYS A 155 -24.36 8.25 -17.82
C LYS A 155 -25.67 7.47 -17.76
N THR A 156 -26.61 7.95 -16.94
CA THR A 156 -27.98 7.43 -16.89
C THR A 156 -28.56 7.58 -18.29
N ARG A 157 -28.87 6.45 -18.93
CA ARG A 157 -29.78 6.40 -20.08
C ARG A 157 -31.11 5.86 -19.60
#